data_AF-A0A059WIW5-F1
#
_entry.id   AF-A0A059WIW5-F1
#
_cell.length_a   1.000
_cell.length_b   1.000
_cell.length_c   1.000
_cell.angle_alpha   90.00
_cell.angle_beta   90.00
_cell.angle_gamma   90.00
#
_symmetry.space_group_name_H-M   'P 1'
#
loop_
_entity.id
_entity.type
_entity.pdbx_description
1 polymer ?
#
loop_
_entity_poly.entity_id
_entity_poly.type
_entity_poly.pdbx_seq_one_letter_code
_entity_poly.pdbx_strand_id
1 'polypeptide(L)' 'MTVHGQIVGLAHGRGDVAEFLRRAGVADPAHAVSLDDPRLIEWRGGSLDDWPMPPA' A
#
# COMPACT_ATOMS: atom_id res chain seq x y z
N MET A 1 -2.63 0.42 7.25
CA MET A 1 -2.63 1.18 5.98
C MET A 1 -3.92 1.96 5.88
N THR A 2 -3.83 3.21 5.40
CA THR A 2 -5.00 4.05 5.10
C THR A 2 -4.99 4.50 3.65
N VAL A 3 -6.15 4.59 3.02
CA VAL A 3 -6.35 5.16 1.68
C VAL A 3 -7.38 6.27 1.77
N HIS A 4 -7.06 7.47 1.28
CA HIS A 4 -7.92 8.66 1.43
C HIS A 4 -8.44 8.86 2.87
N GLY A 5 -7.58 8.60 3.87
CA GLY A 5 -7.90 8.74 5.30
C GLY A 5 -8.73 7.59 5.91
N GLN A 6 -9.10 6.57 5.14
CA GLN A 6 -9.85 5.41 5.65
C GLN A 6 -8.95 4.20 5.87
N ILE A 7 -9.12 3.47 6.97
CA ILE A 7 -8.35 2.25 7.26
C ILE A 7 -8.84 1.13 6.33
N VAL A 8 -7.92 0.59 5.54
CA VAL A 8 -8.21 -0.50 4.57
C VAL A 8 -7.69 -1.86 5.01
N GLY A 9 -6.73 -1.89 5.94
CA GLY A 9 -6.14 -3.13 6.46
C GLY A 9 -4.69 -2.99 6.91
N LEU A 10 -4.10 -4.12 7.28
CA LEU A 10 -2.66 -4.27 7.56
C LEU A 10 -2.01 -4.97 6.36
N ALA A 11 -0.94 -4.39 5.83
CA ALA A 11 -0.19 -4.95 4.71
C ALA A 11 1.08 -5.62 5.22
N HIS A 12 1.34 -6.85 4.78
CA HIS A 12 2.56 -7.60 5.11
C HIS A 12 3.58 -7.60 3.97
N GLY A 13 3.28 -6.93 2.85
CA GLY A 13 4.17 -6.78 1.72
C GLY A 13 3.55 -5.98 0.58
N ARG A 14 4.28 -5.88 -0.53
CA ARG A 14 3.87 -5.14 -1.75
C ARG A 14 2.54 -5.60 -2.33
N GLY A 15 2.30 -6.92 -2.35
CA GLY A 15 1.09 -7.51 -2.91
C GLY A 15 -0.17 -7.04 -2.18
N ASP A 16 -0.11 -6.98 -0.85
CA ASP A 16 -1.24 -6.51 -0.03
C ASP A 16 -1.52 -5.02 -0.29
N VAL A 17 -0.49 -4.19 -0.41
CA VAL A 17 -0.64 -2.76 -0.72
C VAL A 17 -1.33 -2.57 -2.07
N ALA A 18 -0.86 -3.28 -3.11
CA ALA A 18 -1.48 -3.21 -4.44
C ALA A 18 -2.96 -3.65 -4.41
N GLU A 19 -3.28 -4.72 -3.68
CA GLU A 19 -4.65 -5.20 -3.55
C GLU A 19 -5.54 -4.21 -2.77
N PHE A 20 -5.03 -3.57 -1.72
CA PHE A 20 -5.77 -2.55 -0.99
C PHE A 20 -6.05 -1.31 -1.85
N LEU A 21 -5.09 -0.85 -2.64
CA LEU A 21 -5.28 0.28 -3.57
C LEU A 21 -6.29 -0.05 -4.66
N ARG A 22 -6.26 -1.27 -5.20
CA ARG A 22 -7.25 -1.75 -6.17
C ARG A 22 -8.66 -1.78 -5.58
N ARG A 23 -8.82 -2.33 -4.37
CA ARG A 23 -10.13 -2.38 -3.68
C ARG A 23 -10.67 -1.00 -3.32
N ALA A 24 -9.79 -0.04 -3.04
CA ALA A 24 -10.15 1.33 -2.75
C ALA A 24 -10.41 2.19 -4.00
N GLY A 25 -10.25 1.63 -5.21
CA GLY A 25 -10.45 2.36 -6.47
C GLY A 25 -9.34 3.34 -6.83
N VAL A 26 -8.17 3.23 -6.19
CA VAL A 26 -6.98 4.07 -6.48
C VAL A 26 -6.15 3.50 -7.62
N ALA A 27 -6.18 2.17 -7.79
CA ALA A 27 -5.50 1.47 -8.87
C ALA A 27 -6.52 0.99 -9.92
N ASP A 28 -6.21 1.22 -11.20
CA ASP A 28 -6.97 0.63 -12.31
C ASP A 28 -6.65 -0.88 -12.41
N PRO A 29 -7.64 -1.77 -12.57
CA PRO A 29 -7.40 -3.20 -12.74
C PRO A 29 -6.49 -3.57 -13.92
N ALA A 30 -6.46 -2.74 -14.96
CA ALA A 30 -5.67 -2.93 -16.18
C ALA A 30 -4.25 -2.34 -16.09
N HIS A 31 -3.94 -1.52 -15.07
CA HIS A 31 -2.61 -0.94 -14.88
C HIS A 31 -2.08 -1.15 -13.48
N ALA A 32 -0.90 -1.77 -13.37
CA ALA A 32 -0.21 -1.90 -12.10
C ALA A 32 0.12 -0.52 -11.52
N VAL A 33 -0.19 -0.30 -10.24
CA VAL A 33 0.24 0.90 -9.53
C VAL A 33 1.74 0.83 -9.24
N SER A 34 2.44 1.93 -9.53
CA SER A 34 3.82 2.15 -9.12
C SER A 34 3.84 2.47 -7.61
N LEU A 35 4.30 1.51 -6.81
CA LEU A 35 4.35 1.65 -5.35
C LEU A 35 5.49 2.58 -4.87
N ASP A 36 6.39 2.95 -5.78
CA ASP A 36 7.50 3.89 -5.61
C ASP A 36 7.14 5.34 -5.98
N ASP A 37 5.95 5.62 -6.54
CA ASP A 37 5.55 6.98 -6.86
C ASP A 37 5.16 7.75 -5.58
N PRO A 38 5.96 8.75 -5.14
CA PRO A 38 5.69 9.48 -3.91
C PRO A 38 4.45 10.38 -3.99
N ARG A 39 3.88 10.58 -5.19
CA ARG A 39 2.60 11.29 -5.37
C ARG A 39 1.40 10.40 -5.06
N LEU A 40 1.59 9.08 -5.08
CA LEU A 40 0.56 8.09 -4.79
C LEU A 40 0.72 7.49 -3.39
N ILE A 41 1.96 7.22 -2.97
CA ILE A 41 2.24 6.52 -1.72
C ILE A 41 3.15 7.33 -0.80
N GLU A 42 2.66 7.55 0.42
CA GLU A 42 3.45 7.99 1.56
C GLU A 42 3.67 6.79 2.51
N TRP A 43 4.92 6.37 2.70
CA TRP A 43 5.26 5.32 3.65
C TRP A 43 5.44 5.89 5.05
N ARG A 44 4.83 5.24 6.06
CA ARG A 44 5.00 5.59 7.48
C ARG A 44 5.62 4.44 8.24
N GLY A 45 6.79 4.68 8.85
CA GLY A 45 7.50 3.71 9.70
C GLY A 45 8.24 2.58 8.96
N GLY A 46 8.17 2.54 7.62
CA GLY A 46 8.87 1.58 6.75
C GLY A 46 9.07 2.17 5.36
N SER A 47 9.34 1.33 4.36
CA SER A 47 9.48 1.74 2.96
C SER A 47 8.98 0.68 1.99
N LEU A 48 9.05 0.97 0.68
CA LEU A 48 8.75 0.00 -0.37
C LEU A 48 9.61 -1.27 -0.28
N ASP A 49 10.75 -1.28 0.39
CA ASP A 49 11.61 -2.45 0.58
C ASP A 49 11.69 -2.93 2.03
N ASP A 50 11.18 -2.14 2.96
CA ASP A 50 11.34 -2.35 4.40
C ASP A 50 9.96 -2.42 5.07
N TRP A 51 9.48 -3.64 5.29
CA TRP A 51 8.26 -3.90 6.05
C TRP A 51 8.64 -4.22 7.48
N PRO A 52 8.13 -3.47 8.47
CA PRO A 52 8.29 -3.86 9.86
C PRO A 52 7.61 -5.22 10.04
N MET A 53 8.40 -6.25 10.35
CA MET A 53 7.84 -7.53 10.72
C MET A 53 6.96 -7.31 11.96
N PRO A 54 5.72 -7.84 11.99
CA PRO A 54 4.94 -7.82 13.21
C PRO A 54 5.74 -8.56 14.30
N PRO A 55 5.75 -8.06 15.55
CA PRO A 55 6.42 -8.77 16.63
C PRO A 55 5.81 -10.19 16.76
N ALA A 56 6.69 -11.17 16.99
CA ALA A 56 6.33 -12.58 17.13
C ALA A 56 5.36 -12.85 18.30
#